data_AF-A0A6V8KF65-F1
#
_entry.id   AF-A0A6V8KF65-F1
#
_cell.length_a   1.000
_cell.length_b   1.000
_cell.length_c   1.000
_cell.angle_alpha   90.00
_cell.angle_beta   90.00
_cell.angle_gamma   90.00
#
_symmetry.space_group_name_H-M   'P 1'
#
loop_
_entity.id
_entity.type
_entity.pdbx_description
1 polymer ?
#
loop_
_entity_poly.entity_id
_entity_poly.type
_entity_poly.pdbx_seq_one_letter_code
_entity_poly.pdbx_strand_id
1 'polypeptide(L)'
;MAMRTVWTRVRPVVTNAWLGFAVLAASAVVSVWSIASVPQASPLPVLLGLLPWAAGKYLLCPLRWHALSMSGRSRWWHIRAYAESELIGLISPVHAGADVWRVHRLHQAGLGRTVAVAEVAMDRVLGMGGIALGVVLAGITLPWEMLAAFGTVAVVAAVVALVVHRRRPDLLARRPLPGPGVLAFGLTISVLYQVGVAGLILGSVIAVGSGVSLLGLVTVFAASQLASIIPRFGGADPHNAALAVGLASLGVPWTAALGAISLVAVVPWIPALLFGGGSFAARRVSALMAAHPNPLSAARQLIPRRVAARALAADLEPEPAALQP
;
A
#
# COMPACT_ATOMS: atom_id res chain seq x y z
N MET A 1 -28.52 -25.78 4.45
CA MET A 1 -27.64 -26.95 4.27
C MET A 1 -26.92 -26.93 2.92
N ALA A 2 -27.61 -26.65 1.80
CA ALA A 2 -27.03 -26.56 0.45
C ALA A 2 -25.82 -25.61 0.28
N MET A 3 -25.82 -24.45 0.96
CA MET A 3 -24.74 -23.46 0.87
C MET A 3 -23.39 -23.97 1.42
N ARG A 4 -23.40 -24.84 2.44
CA ARG A 4 -22.18 -25.46 2.99
C ARG A 4 -21.59 -26.47 2.00
N THR A 5 -22.44 -27.24 1.32
CA THR A 5 -22.04 -28.27 0.36
C THR A 5 -21.44 -27.66 -0.91
N VAL A 6 -21.96 -26.52 -1.38
CA VAL A 6 -21.38 -25.75 -2.48
C VAL A 6 -20.03 -25.16 -2.07
N TRP A 7 -19.94 -24.55 -0.89
CA TRP A 7 -18.68 -23.97 -0.40
C TRP A 7 -17.57 -25.02 -0.24
N THR A 8 -17.87 -26.22 0.24
CA THR A 8 -16.88 -27.30 0.36
C THR A 8 -16.37 -27.82 -0.98
N ARG A 9 -17.16 -27.73 -2.05
CA ARG A 9 -16.74 -28.13 -3.41
C ARG A 9 -15.97 -27.02 -4.14
N VAL A 10 -16.31 -25.77 -3.88
CA VAL A 10 -15.70 -24.59 -4.52
C VAL A 10 -14.40 -24.18 -3.82
N ARG A 11 -14.30 -24.36 -2.50
CA ARG A 11 -13.12 -23.97 -1.72
C ARG A 11 -11.80 -24.54 -2.27
N PRO A 12 -11.65 -25.83 -2.61
CA PRO A 12 -10.40 -26.36 -3.16
C PRO A 12 -10.01 -25.71 -4.48
N VAL A 13 -10.98 -25.40 -5.33
CA VAL A 13 -10.79 -24.73 -6.63
C VAL A 13 -10.35 -23.29 -6.42
N VAL A 14 -11.01 -22.56 -5.52
CA VAL A 14 -10.72 -21.15 -5.21
C VAL A 14 -9.44 -20.98 -4.39
N THR A 15 -9.05 -21.98 -3.59
CA THR A 15 -7.80 -21.95 -2.81
C THR A 15 -6.61 -22.57 -3.54
N ASN A 16 -6.80 -23.12 -4.75
CA ASN A 16 -5.70 -23.65 -5.53
C ASN A 16 -4.86 -22.50 -6.10
N ALA A 17 -3.71 -22.24 -5.46
CA ALA A 17 -2.79 -21.18 -5.84
C ALA A 17 -2.35 -21.27 -7.31
N TRP A 18 -2.25 -22.49 -7.87
CA TRP A 18 -1.89 -22.68 -9.27
C TRP A 18 -3.02 -22.30 -10.23
N LEU A 19 -4.27 -22.59 -9.87
CA LEU A 19 -5.41 -22.15 -10.66
C LEU A 19 -5.55 -20.63 -10.62
N GLY A 20 -5.40 -20.02 -9.45
CA GLY A 20 -5.37 -18.56 -9.30
C GLY A 20 -4.25 -17.92 -10.11
N PHE A 21 -3.04 -18.48 -10.05
CA PHE A 21 -1.92 -18.05 -10.89
C PHE A 21 -2.21 -18.21 -12.38
N ALA A 22 -2.73 -19.36 -12.82
CA ALA A 22 -3.06 -19.60 -14.22
C ALA A 22 -4.12 -18.62 -14.74
N VAL A 23 -5.16 -18.33 -13.94
CA VAL A 23 -6.18 -17.33 -14.28
C VAL A 23 -5.57 -15.93 -14.37
N LEU A 24 -4.71 -15.54 -13.44
CA LEU A 24 -4.01 -14.24 -13.48
C LEU A 24 -3.07 -14.16 -14.69
N ALA A 25 -2.31 -15.20 -14.98
CA ALA A 25 -1.40 -15.28 -16.12
C ALA A 25 -2.18 -15.21 -17.45
N ALA A 26 -3.26 -15.99 -17.59
CA ALA A 26 -4.15 -15.92 -18.74
C ALA A 26 -4.76 -14.52 -18.90
N SER A 27 -5.24 -13.90 -17.81
CA SER A 27 -5.78 -12.54 -17.83
C SER A 27 -4.74 -11.51 -18.27
N ALA A 28 -3.50 -11.65 -17.80
CA ALA A 28 -2.39 -10.80 -18.21
C ALA A 28 -2.04 -10.97 -19.70
N VAL A 29 -1.95 -12.22 -20.18
CA VAL A 29 -1.69 -12.53 -21.59
C VAL A 29 -2.79 -11.98 -22.49
N VAL A 30 -4.06 -12.19 -22.14
CA VAL A 30 -5.21 -11.65 -22.89
C VAL A 30 -5.19 -10.12 -22.89
N SER A 31 -4.81 -9.48 -21.78
CA SER A 31 -4.70 -8.02 -21.70
C SER A 31 -3.58 -7.49 -22.60
N VAL A 32 -2.40 -8.12 -22.58
CA VAL A 32 -1.25 -7.74 -23.44
C VAL A 32 -1.57 -7.97 -24.92
N TRP A 33 -2.17 -9.11 -25.25
CA TRP A 33 -2.62 -9.40 -26.62
C TRP A 33 -3.61 -8.34 -27.09
N SER A 34 -4.60 -8.01 -26.27
CA SER A 34 -5.65 -7.03 -26.63
C SER A 34 -5.06 -5.64 -26.89
N ILE A 35 -3.99 -5.25 -26.19
CA ILE A 35 -3.27 -4.00 -26.46
C ILE A 35 -2.57 -4.05 -27.82
N ALA A 36 -1.93 -5.18 -28.16
CA ALA A 36 -1.25 -5.35 -29.45
C ALA A 36 -2.20 -5.29 -30.65
N SER A 37 -3.49 -5.59 -30.43
CA SER A 37 -4.52 -5.50 -31.47
C SER A 37 -5.14 -4.10 -31.64
N VAL A 38 -4.79 -3.11 -30.79
CA VAL A 38 -5.27 -1.74 -30.93
C VAL A 38 -4.34 -0.97 -31.86
N PRO A 39 -4.81 -0.51 -33.04
CA PRO A 39 -4.01 0.32 -33.93
C PRO A 39 -3.55 1.57 -33.19
N GLN A 40 -2.25 1.91 -33.31
CA GLN A 40 -1.61 3.04 -32.62
C GLN A 40 -1.38 2.89 -31.11
N ALA A 41 -1.59 1.71 -30.53
CA ALA A 41 -1.23 1.50 -29.14
C ALA A 41 0.27 1.69 -28.91
N SER A 42 0.63 2.48 -27.90
CA SER A 42 2.02 2.73 -27.50
C SER A 42 2.17 2.53 -26.00
N PRO A 43 3.13 1.71 -25.54
CA PRO A 43 3.36 1.52 -24.11
C PRO A 43 4.03 2.73 -23.45
N LEU A 44 4.69 3.61 -24.24
CA LEU A 44 5.50 4.68 -23.68
C LEU A 44 4.70 5.67 -22.82
N PRO A 45 3.54 6.21 -23.24
CA PRO A 45 2.76 7.14 -22.44
C PRO A 45 2.32 6.56 -21.08
N VAL A 46 1.89 5.29 -21.05
CA VAL A 46 1.49 4.64 -19.78
C VAL A 46 2.69 4.40 -18.88
N LEU A 47 3.86 4.04 -19.42
CA LEU A 47 5.10 3.92 -18.64
C LEU A 47 5.57 5.26 -18.08
N LEU A 48 5.45 6.35 -18.85
CA LEU A 48 5.75 7.70 -18.37
C LEU A 48 4.79 8.14 -17.26
N GLY A 49 3.51 7.81 -17.36
CA GLY A 49 2.52 8.04 -16.29
C GLY A 49 2.73 7.14 -15.06
N LEU A 50 3.24 5.92 -15.26
CA LEU A 50 3.55 4.98 -14.17
C LEU A 50 4.66 5.48 -13.25
N LEU A 51 5.68 6.15 -13.79
CA LEU A 51 6.83 6.62 -13.00
C LEU A 51 6.43 7.58 -11.85
N PRO A 52 5.75 8.72 -12.08
CA PRO A 52 5.33 9.61 -11.01
C PRO A 52 4.31 8.95 -10.09
N TRP A 53 3.43 8.09 -10.62
CA TRP A 53 2.53 7.29 -9.79
C TRP A 53 3.30 6.36 -8.84
N ALA A 54 4.29 5.63 -9.35
CA ALA A 54 5.10 4.69 -8.59
C ALA A 54 5.96 5.43 -7.55
N ALA A 55 6.54 6.58 -7.91
CA ALA A 55 7.23 7.44 -6.94
C ALA A 55 6.28 7.92 -5.85
N GLY A 56 5.10 8.41 -6.21
CA GLY A 56 4.07 8.80 -5.25
C GLY A 56 3.67 7.66 -4.31
N LYS A 57 3.47 6.47 -4.87
CA LYS A 57 2.99 5.29 -4.14
C LYS A 57 4.07 4.64 -3.26
N TYR A 58 5.27 4.42 -3.78
CA TYR A 58 6.32 3.64 -3.12
C TYR A 58 7.39 4.48 -2.42
N LEU A 59 7.42 5.80 -2.64
CA LEU A 59 8.30 6.73 -1.94
C LEU A 59 7.50 7.73 -1.11
N LEU A 60 6.62 8.52 -1.72
CA LEU A 60 5.97 9.63 -1.02
C LEU A 60 4.96 9.15 0.02
N CYS A 61 4.07 8.22 -0.32
CA CYS A 61 3.08 7.66 0.62
C CYS A 61 3.74 7.02 1.87
N PRO A 62 4.79 6.19 1.75
CA PRO A 62 5.50 5.69 2.93
C PRO A 62 6.22 6.79 3.72
N LEU A 63 6.70 7.87 3.09
CA LEU A 63 7.28 9.02 3.80
C LEU A 63 6.21 9.81 4.57
N ARG A 64 5.00 9.97 4.01
CA ARG A 64 3.84 10.49 4.73
C ARG A 64 3.53 9.62 5.94
N TRP A 65 3.46 8.31 5.76
CA TRP A 65 3.22 7.39 6.88
C TRP A 65 4.33 7.48 7.93
N HIS A 66 5.59 7.53 7.53
CA HIS A 66 6.73 7.69 8.43
C HIS A 66 6.64 8.98 9.25
N ALA A 67 6.29 10.11 8.63
CA ALA A 67 6.14 11.38 9.33
C ALA A 67 5.04 11.36 10.42
N LEU A 68 4.06 10.46 10.28
CA LEU A 68 2.98 10.24 11.26
C LEU A 68 3.31 9.16 12.29
N SER A 69 4.33 8.35 12.05
CA SER A 69 4.55 7.11 12.80
C SER A 69 5.16 7.38 14.17
N MET A 70 4.67 6.64 15.17
CA MET A 70 5.25 6.63 16.53
C MET A 70 6.17 5.42 16.76
N SER A 71 6.38 4.59 15.72
CA SER A 71 7.10 3.33 15.84
C SER A 71 8.61 3.46 16.08
N GLY A 72 9.17 4.66 15.92
CA GLY A 72 10.61 4.91 15.96
C GLY A 72 11.39 4.23 14.81
N ARG A 73 10.70 3.64 13.83
CA ARG A 73 11.33 2.93 12.71
C ARG A 73 11.82 3.89 11.65
N SER A 74 12.90 3.51 10.98
CA SER A 74 13.52 4.30 9.92
C SER A 74 12.62 4.47 8.69
N ARG A 75 12.94 5.45 7.84
CA ARG A 75 12.28 5.68 6.55
C ARG A 75 12.27 4.43 5.67
N TRP A 76 13.41 3.76 5.58
CA TRP A 76 13.56 2.53 4.80
C TRP A 76 12.68 1.39 5.29
N TRP A 77 12.46 1.29 6.60
CA TRP A 77 11.53 0.31 7.15
C TRP A 77 10.10 0.58 6.67
N HIS A 78 9.67 1.84 6.67
CA HIS A 78 8.33 2.23 6.20
C HIS A 78 8.17 2.00 4.71
N ILE A 79 9.16 2.38 3.88
CA ILE A 79 9.14 2.11 2.43
C ILE A 79 8.95 0.63 2.15
N ARG A 80 9.73 -0.24 2.80
CA ARG A 80 9.62 -1.70 2.65
C ARG A 80 8.29 -2.24 3.14
N ALA A 81 7.86 -1.86 4.34
CA ALA A 81 6.59 -2.32 4.91
C ALA A 81 5.40 -1.86 4.06
N TYR A 82 5.47 -0.67 3.48
CA TYR A 82 4.45 -0.13 2.58
C TYR A 82 4.44 -0.89 1.25
N ALA A 83 5.61 -1.14 0.64
CA ALA A 83 5.70 -1.92 -0.59
C ALA A 83 5.14 -3.35 -0.43
N GLU A 84 5.48 -4.03 0.67
CA GLU A 84 4.89 -5.33 1.02
C GLU A 84 3.37 -5.23 1.19
N SER A 85 2.89 -4.16 1.84
CA SER A 85 1.46 -3.95 2.05
C SER A 85 0.71 -3.71 0.76
N GLU A 86 1.29 -3.00 -0.21
CA GLU A 86 0.64 -2.72 -1.50
C GLU A 86 0.48 -3.98 -2.34
N LEU A 87 1.48 -4.86 -2.35
CA LEU A 87 1.34 -6.16 -3.00
C LEU A 87 0.21 -7.00 -2.38
N ILE A 88 0.12 -7.03 -1.04
CA ILE A 88 -0.99 -7.69 -0.34
C ILE A 88 -2.32 -6.96 -0.60
N GLY A 89 -2.28 -5.64 -0.73
CA GLY A 89 -3.40 -4.78 -1.05
C GLY A 89 -4.06 -5.18 -2.37
N LEU A 90 -3.25 -5.38 -3.42
CA LEU A 90 -3.71 -5.76 -4.76
C LEU A 90 -4.44 -7.11 -4.81
N ILE A 91 -4.09 -8.05 -3.94
CA ILE A 91 -4.77 -9.36 -3.83
C ILE A 91 -5.95 -9.36 -2.86
N SER A 92 -6.24 -8.23 -2.21
CA SER A 92 -7.24 -8.13 -1.15
C SER A 92 -8.41 -7.21 -1.54
N PRO A 93 -9.65 -7.55 -1.12
CA PRO A 93 -10.78 -6.65 -1.31
C PRO A 93 -10.55 -5.35 -0.53
N VAL A 94 -10.89 -4.22 -1.16
CA VAL A 94 -10.87 -2.87 -0.55
C VAL A 94 -9.47 -2.47 -0.02
N HIS A 95 -8.39 -3.08 -0.52
CA HIS A 95 -7.04 -2.90 0.04
C HIS A 95 -6.93 -3.22 1.54
N ALA A 96 -7.89 -3.96 2.12
CA ALA A 96 -7.91 -4.26 3.55
C ALA A 96 -6.69 -5.09 3.98
N GLY A 97 -6.18 -5.94 3.08
CA GLY A 97 -4.96 -6.71 3.31
C GLY A 97 -3.73 -5.83 3.51
N ALA A 98 -3.64 -4.69 2.81
CA ALA A 98 -2.56 -3.73 3.02
C ALA A 98 -2.58 -3.17 4.44
N ASP A 99 -3.77 -2.78 4.92
CA ASP A 99 -3.92 -2.20 6.25
C ASP A 99 -3.63 -3.21 7.35
N VAL A 100 -4.17 -4.43 7.22
CA VAL A 100 -3.88 -5.54 8.14
C VAL A 100 -2.39 -5.86 8.16
N TRP A 101 -1.73 -5.86 7.00
CA TRP A 101 -0.29 -6.08 6.93
C TRP A 101 0.50 -4.98 7.63
N ARG A 102 0.16 -3.71 7.41
CA ARG A 102 0.83 -2.58 8.09
C ARG A 102 0.66 -2.64 9.60
N VAL A 103 -0.55 -2.94 10.09
CA VAL A 103 -0.81 -3.16 11.52
C VAL A 103 0.04 -4.31 12.04
N HIS A 104 0.10 -5.44 11.32
CA HIS A 104 0.93 -6.58 11.68
C HIS A 104 2.42 -6.20 11.75
N ARG A 105 2.95 -5.46 10.76
CA ARG A 105 4.34 -5.00 10.73
C ARG A 105 4.67 -4.07 11.90
N LEU A 106 3.79 -3.11 12.21
CA LEU A 106 3.94 -2.21 13.36
C LEU A 106 3.90 -2.99 14.68
N HIS A 107 3.01 -3.98 14.78
CA HIS A 107 2.91 -4.81 15.98
C HIS A 107 4.17 -5.66 16.19
N GLN A 108 4.68 -6.29 15.13
CA GLN A 108 5.97 -7.00 15.13
C GLN A 108 7.14 -6.06 15.45
N ALA A 109 6.99 -4.76 15.18
CA ALA A 109 7.98 -3.75 15.54
C ALA A 109 7.88 -3.28 17.01
N GLY A 110 6.95 -3.81 17.80
CA GLY A 110 6.77 -3.51 19.22
C GLY A 110 5.64 -2.54 19.53
N LEU A 111 4.90 -2.06 18.52
CA LEU A 111 3.79 -1.13 18.74
C LEU A 111 2.55 -1.87 19.24
N GLY A 112 1.85 -1.29 20.22
CA GLY A 112 0.57 -1.82 20.68
C GLY A 112 -0.45 -1.88 19.53
N ARG A 113 -1.23 -2.96 19.45
CA ARG A 113 -2.15 -3.22 18.32
C ARG A 113 -3.12 -2.06 18.06
N THR A 114 -3.63 -1.44 19.11
CA THR A 114 -4.58 -0.32 19.03
C THR A 114 -3.92 0.94 18.46
N VAL A 115 -2.68 1.23 18.88
CA VAL A 115 -1.88 2.33 18.35
C VAL A 115 -1.49 2.08 16.89
N ALA A 116 -1.15 0.83 16.54
CA ALA A 116 -0.86 0.45 15.16
C ALA A 116 -2.07 0.64 14.23
N VAL A 117 -3.28 0.26 14.68
CA VAL A 117 -4.53 0.52 13.94
C VAL A 117 -4.76 2.03 13.79
N ALA A 118 -4.62 2.80 14.87
CA ALA A 118 -4.80 4.26 14.82
C ALA A 118 -3.80 4.95 13.89
N GLU A 119 -2.56 4.45 13.81
CA GLU A 119 -1.54 4.96 12.90
C GLU A 119 -1.90 4.73 11.43
N VAL A 120 -2.31 3.50 11.08
CA VAL A 120 -2.75 3.16 9.71
C VAL A 120 -4.02 3.92 9.35
N ALA A 121 -4.97 4.04 10.26
CA ALA A 121 -6.18 4.82 10.06
C ALA A 121 -5.88 6.32 9.81
N MET A 122 -4.95 6.92 10.55
CA MET A 122 -4.55 8.31 10.35
C MET A 122 -3.92 8.54 8.98
N ASP A 123 -3.07 7.63 8.53
CA ASP A 123 -2.49 7.69 7.18
C ASP A 123 -3.57 7.58 6.09
N ARG A 124 -4.60 6.75 6.29
CA ARG A 124 -5.76 6.68 5.39
C ARG A 124 -6.57 7.97 5.38
N VAL A 125 -6.83 8.56 6.55
CA VAL A 125 -7.54 9.85 6.67
C VAL A 125 -6.80 10.95 5.92
N LEU A 126 -5.48 11.04 6.07
CA LEU A 126 -4.69 12.04 5.31
C LEU A 126 -4.69 11.76 3.81
N GLY A 127 -4.65 10.49 3.40
CA GLY A 127 -4.84 10.11 2.00
C GLY A 127 -6.19 10.55 1.43
N MET A 128 -7.28 10.31 2.17
CA MET A 128 -8.62 10.75 1.80
C MET A 128 -8.75 12.28 1.80
N GLY A 129 -8.13 12.95 2.78
CA GLY A 129 -8.07 14.42 2.83
C GLY A 129 -7.38 15.01 1.62
N GLY A 130 -6.29 14.41 1.14
CA GLY A 130 -5.64 14.82 -0.11
C GLY A 130 -6.50 14.61 -1.35
N ILE A 131 -7.29 13.54 -1.40
CA ILE A 131 -8.28 13.33 -2.46
C ILE A 131 -9.32 14.46 -2.44
N ALA A 132 -9.93 14.71 -1.27
CA ALA A 132 -10.94 15.75 -1.12
C ALA A 132 -10.41 17.14 -1.47
N LEU A 133 -9.19 17.47 -1.00
CA LEU A 133 -8.53 18.72 -1.36
C LEU A 133 -8.25 18.82 -2.86
N GLY A 134 -7.80 17.73 -3.49
CA GLY A 134 -7.61 17.66 -4.94
C GLY A 134 -8.90 17.91 -5.72
N VAL A 135 -10.02 17.32 -5.29
CA VAL A 135 -11.36 17.53 -5.86
C VAL A 135 -11.76 19.01 -5.78
N VAL A 136 -11.56 19.64 -4.62
CA VAL A 136 -11.87 21.06 -4.42
C VAL A 136 -10.99 21.94 -5.30
N LEU A 137 -9.68 21.69 -5.34
CA LEU A 137 -8.73 22.46 -6.15
C LEU A 137 -8.97 22.30 -7.65
N ALA A 138 -9.52 21.17 -8.08
CA ALA A 138 -9.94 20.95 -9.46
C ALA A 138 -11.17 21.78 -9.88
N GLY A 139 -11.77 22.55 -8.96
CA GLY A 139 -12.90 23.41 -9.26
C GLY A 139 -14.20 22.66 -9.54
N ILE A 140 -14.31 21.40 -9.06
CA ILE A 140 -15.49 20.59 -9.28
C ILE A 140 -16.60 21.12 -8.38
N THR A 141 -17.60 21.73 -9.01
CA THR A 141 -18.87 22.04 -8.36
C THR A 141 -19.60 20.73 -8.10
N LEU A 142 -19.36 20.13 -6.94
CA LEU A 142 -20.13 18.99 -6.50
C LEU A 142 -21.59 19.43 -6.28
N PRO A 143 -22.57 18.68 -6.79
CA PRO A 143 -23.97 18.85 -6.40
C PRO A 143 -24.09 18.84 -4.87
N TRP A 144 -24.99 19.65 -4.32
CA TRP A 144 -25.14 19.80 -2.87
C TRP A 144 -25.47 18.45 -2.20
N GLU A 145 -26.14 17.54 -2.92
CA GLU A 145 -26.46 16.18 -2.51
C GLU A 145 -25.19 15.36 -2.23
N MET A 146 -24.16 15.51 -3.09
CA MET A 146 -22.87 14.84 -2.91
C MET A 146 -22.07 15.44 -1.76
N LEU A 147 -22.09 16.76 -1.60
CA LEU A 147 -21.50 17.44 -0.45
C LEU A 147 -22.17 16.98 0.85
N ALA A 148 -23.48 16.84 0.87
CA ALA A 148 -24.25 16.34 2.02
C ALA A 148 -23.91 14.87 2.32
N ALA A 149 -23.78 14.01 1.30
CA ALA A 149 -23.38 12.61 1.48
C ALA A 149 -21.98 12.50 2.09
N PHE A 150 -21.00 13.26 1.59
CA PHE A 150 -19.66 13.32 2.17
C PHE A 150 -19.65 13.88 3.57
N GLY A 151 -20.37 14.98 3.81
CA GLY A 151 -20.53 15.57 5.13
C GLY A 151 -21.10 14.55 6.11
N THR A 152 -22.09 13.76 5.67
CA THR A 152 -22.67 12.68 6.48
C THR A 152 -21.65 11.60 6.82
N VAL A 153 -20.88 11.10 5.84
CA VAL A 153 -19.83 10.11 6.09
C VAL A 153 -18.76 10.65 7.05
N ALA A 154 -18.34 11.90 6.87
CA ALA A 154 -17.37 12.55 7.75
C ALA A 154 -17.91 12.72 9.17
N VAL A 155 -19.18 13.14 9.32
CA VAL A 155 -19.86 13.25 10.62
C VAL A 155 -20.00 11.88 11.28
N VAL A 156 -20.40 10.84 10.55
CA VAL A 156 -20.50 9.47 11.08
C VAL A 156 -19.13 8.99 11.56
N ALA A 157 -18.07 9.20 10.78
CA ALA A 157 -16.72 8.85 11.19
C ALA A 157 -16.27 9.61 12.45
N ALA A 158 -16.58 10.91 12.54
CA ALA A 158 -16.27 11.74 13.70
C ALA A 158 -17.07 11.30 14.94
N VAL A 159 -18.35 10.96 14.80
CA VAL A 159 -19.19 10.42 15.87
C VAL A 159 -18.66 9.07 16.35
N VAL A 160 -18.30 8.17 15.44
CA VAL A 160 -17.69 6.87 15.80
C VAL A 160 -16.38 7.10 16.56
N ALA A 161 -15.51 7.97 16.06
CA ALA A 161 -14.26 8.32 16.74
C ALA A 161 -14.51 8.91 18.14
N LEU A 162 -15.51 9.80 18.28
CA LEU A 162 -15.91 10.39 19.56
C LEU A 162 -16.49 9.34 20.52
N VAL A 163 -17.34 8.43 20.04
CA VAL A 163 -17.90 7.33 20.83
C VAL A 163 -16.80 6.40 21.29
N VAL A 164 -15.86 6.03 20.41
CA VAL A 164 -14.68 5.23 20.78
C VAL A 164 -13.84 5.98 21.82
N HIS A 165 -13.60 7.27 21.64
CA HIS A 165 -12.85 8.09 22.58
C HIS A 165 -13.50 8.15 23.96
N ARG A 166 -14.84 8.29 24.01
CA ARG A 166 -15.58 8.35 25.28
C ARG A 166 -15.71 6.99 25.96
N ARG A 167 -15.96 5.92 25.20
CA ARG A 167 -16.21 4.58 25.75
C ARG A 167 -14.93 3.81 26.06
N ARG A 168 -13.86 4.10 25.32
CA ARG A 168 -12.56 3.42 25.39
C ARG A 168 -11.44 4.45 25.20
N PRO A 169 -11.31 5.42 26.13
CA PRO A 169 -10.28 6.46 26.03
C PRO A 169 -8.87 5.85 25.96
N ASP A 170 -8.66 4.68 26.57
CA ASP A 170 -7.43 3.89 26.48
C ASP A 170 -6.98 3.55 25.05
N LEU A 171 -7.93 3.44 24.11
CA LEU A 171 -7.65 3.13 22.70
C LEU A 171 -7.10 4.33 21.91
N LEU A 172 -7.41 5.57 22.35
CA LEU A 172 -7.04 6.80 21.63
C LEU A 172 -6.09 7.71 22.45
N ALA A 173 -6.09 7.62 23.77
CA ALA A 173 -5.32 8.49 24.67
C ALA A 173 -3.80 8.25 24.65
N ARG A 174 -3.34 7.14 24.07
CA ARG A 174 -1.90 6.79 24.05
C ARG A 174 -1.11 7.42 22.91
N ARG A 175 -1.76 8.15 21.99
CA ARG A 175 -1.08 8.76 20.84
C ARG A 175 -1.32 10.27 20.80
N PRO A 176 -0.28 11.11 20.81
CA PRO A 176 -0.44 12.54 20.58
C PRO A 176 -0.95 12.79 19.15
N LEU A 177 -1.75 13.83 18.98
CA LEU A 177 -2.17 14.26 17.64
C LEU A 177 -0.95 14.75 16.85
N PRO A 178 -0.89 14.49 15.53
CA PRO A 178 0.18 15.02 14.69
C PRO A 178 0.13 16.56 14.70
N GLY A 179 1.31 17.19 14.77
CA GLY A 179 1.42 18.63 14.67
C GLY A 179 0.95 19.17 13.31
N PRO A 180 0.56 20.45 13.22
CA PRO A 180 0.01 21.04 12.00
C PRO A 180 0.96 20.94 10.80
N GLY A 181 2.28 21.07 11.02
CA GLY A 181 3.27 20.90 9.95
C GLY A 181 3.30 19.48 9.37
N VAL A 182 3.10 18.46 10.21
CA VAL A 182 3.02 17.05 9.76
C VAL A 182 1.74 16.81 8.97
N LEU A 183 0.62 17.40 9.41
CA LEU A 183 -0.65 17.36 8.67
C LEU A 183 -0.52 18.03 7.30
N ALA A 184 0.03 19.23 7.24
CA ALA A 184 0.27 19.96 5.99
C ALA A 184 1.17 19.16 5.05
N PHE A 185 2.31 18.65 5.54
CA PHE A 185 3.20 17.78 4.76
C PHE A 185 2.47 16.54 4.23
N GLY A 186 1.68 15.89 5.06
CA GLY A 186 0.92 14.70 4.68
C GLY A 186 -0.16 15.00 3.63
N LEU A 187 -0.86 16.13 3.74
CA LEU A 187 -1.83 16.58 2.74
C LEU A 187 -1.15 16.91 1.42
N THR A 188 -0.03 17.64 1.44
CA THR A 188 0.75 17.98 0.24
C THR A 188 1.21 16.72 -0.49
N ILE A 189 1.78 15.74 0.22
CA ILE A 189 2.13 14.44 -0.38
C ILE A 189 0.92 13.76 -1.00
N SER A 190 -0.23 13.82 -0.31
CA SER A 190 -1.45 13.17 -0.78
C SER A 190 -1.97 13.80 -2.06
N VAL A 191 -1.91 15.13 -2.20
CA VAL A 191 -2.24 15.87 -3.43
C VAL A 191 -1.25 15.53 -4.55
N LEU A 192 0.06 15.54 -4.28
CA LEU A 192 1.08 15.16 -5.26
C LEU A 192 0.89 13.72 -5.76
N TYR A 193 0.47 12.81 -4.87
CA TYR A 193 0.12 11.46 -5.27
C TYR A 193 -1.10 11.43 -6.21
N GLN A 194 -2.14 12.23 -5.97
CA GLN A 194 -3.28 12.34 -6.89
C GLN A 194 -2.87 12.84 -8.27
N VAL A 195 -1.93 13.79 -8.35
CA VAL A 195 -1.35 14.22 -9.63
C VAL A 195 -0.67 13.06 -10.36
N GLY A 196 0.06 12.21 -9.63
CA GLY A 196 0.63 10.98 -10.17
C GLY A 196 -0.44 10.00 -10.69
N VAL A 197 -1.56 9.84 -9.98
CA VAL A 197 -2.69 9.03 -10.44
C VAL A 197 -3.31 9.60 -11.71
N ALA A 198 -3.57 10.90 -11.77
CA ALA A 198 -4.07 11.56 -12.97
C ALA A 198 -3.09 11.39 -14.15
N GLY A 199 -1.78 11.48 -13.92
CA GLY A 199 -0.74 11.22 -14.92
C GLY A 199 -0.75 9.78 -15.45
N LEU A 200 -0.95 8.79 -14.58
CA LEU A 200 -1.11 7.39 -14.98
C LEU A 200 -2.36 7.18 -15.84
N ILE A 201 -3.50 7.78 -15.45
CA ILE A 201 -4.75 7.66 -16.24
C ILE A 201 -4.57 8.35 -17.59
N LEU A 202 -4.01 9.56 -17.63
CA LEU A 202 -3.73 10.29 -18.87
C LEU A 202 -2.81 9.48 -19.79
N GLY A 203 -1.71 8.96 -19.25
CA GLY A 203 -0.78 8.09 -19.98
C GLY A 203 -1.47 6.84 -20.52
N SER A 204 -2.41 6.27 -19.77
CA SER A 204 -3.19 5.09 -20.20
C SER A 204 -4.16 5.42 -21.34
N VAL A 205 -4.81 6.59 -21.31
CA VAL A 205 -5.70 7.07 -22.38
C VAL A 205 -4.91 7.34 -23.67
N ILE A 206 -3.75 7.98 -23.56
CA ILE A 206 -2.86 8.23 -24.71
C ILE A 206 -2.29 6.91 -25.23
N ALA A 207 -1.95 5.96 -24.35
CA ALA A 207 -1.41 4.66 -24.73
C ALA A 207 -2.36 3.83 -25.60
N VAL A 208 -3.67 4.03 -25.50
CA VAL A 208 -4.69 3.38 -26.34
C VAL A 208 -5.10 4.23 -27.56
N GLY A 209 -4.34 5.27 -27.89
CA GLY A 209 -4.55 6.10 -29.08
C GLY A 209 -5.67 7.13 -28.94
N SER A 210 -6.09 7.47 -27.71
CA SER A 210 -7.12 8.49 -27.45
C SER A 210 -6.56 9.74 -26.79
N GLY A 211 -7.35 10.82 -26.78
CA GLY A 211 -6.99 12.08 -26.12
C GLY A 211 -8.12 12.58 -25.24
N VAL A 212 -7.78 13.25 -24.15
CA VAL A 212 -8.71 13.94 -23.26
C VAL A 212 -8.11 15.24 -22.78
N SER A 213 -8.93 16.25 -22.52
CA SER A 213 -8.46 17.45 -21.84
C SER A 213 -8.03 17.11 -20.41
N LEU A 214 -6.92 17.67 -19.96
CA LEU A 214 -6.42 17.42 -18.59
C LEU A 214 -7.46 17.82 -17.53
N LEU A 215 -8.14 18.95 -17.74
CA LEU A 215 -9.17 19.43 -16.82
C LEU A 215 -10.39 18.47 -16.79
N GLY A 216 -10.83 17.98 -17.95
CA GLY A 216 -11.91 17.00 -18.02
C GLY A 216 -11.53 15.69 -17.33
N LEU A 217 -10.29 15.22 -17.55
CA LEU A 217 -9.76 14.03 -16.89
C LEU A 217 -9.74 14.17 -15.37
N VAL A 218 -9.19 15.29 -14.86
CA VAL A 218 -9.15 15.56 -13.42
C VAL A 218 -10.56 15.62 -12.85
N THR A 219 -11.51 16.21 -13.57
CA THR A 219 -12.92 16.28 -13.18
C THR A 219 -13.54 14.88 -13.05
N VAL A 220 -13.41 14.06 -14.09
CA VAL A 220 -13.91 12.68 -14.12
C VAL A 220 -13.23 11.81 -13.06
N PHE A 221 -11.92 11.98 -12.88
CA PHE A 221 -11.17 11.26 -11.86
C PHE A 221 -11.69 11.58 -10.46
N ALA A 222 -11.82 12.85 -10.12
CA ALA A 222 -12.33 13.23 -8.82
C ALA A 222 -13.80 12.82 -8.61
N ALA A 223 -14.64 12.86 -9.65
CA ALA A 223 -16.01 12.34 -9.59
C ALA A 223 -16.04 10.81 -9.41
N SER A 224 -15.12 10.05 -10.02
CA SER A 224 -15.08 8.59 -9.86
C SER A 224 -14.59 8.16 -8.47
N GLN A 225 -13.91 9.04 -7.72
CA GLN A 225 -13.57 8.79 -6.32
C GLN A 225 -14.83 8.61 -5.45
N LEU A 226 -15.97 9.18 -5.84
CA LEU A 226 -17.26 9.03 -5.17
C LEU A 226 -17.76 7.59 -5.20
N ALA A 227 -17.56 6.92 -6.32
CA ALA A 227 -17.96 5.52 -6.48
C ALA A 227 -17.17 4.60 -5.53
N SER A 228 -15.99 5.01 -5.07
CA SER A 228 -15.19 4.26 -4.08
C SER A 228 -15.86 4.15 -2.70
N ILE A 229 -16.90 4.93 -2.43
CA ILE A 229 -17.71 4.81 -1.19
C ILE A 229 -18.51 3.50 -1.21
N ILE A 230 -18.86 2.99 -2.39
CA ILE A 230 -19.65 1.77 -2.54
C ILE A 230 -18.77 0.56 -2.19
N PRO A 231 -19.20 -0.32 -1.26
CA PRO A 231 -18.44 -1.52 -0.91
C PRO A 231 -18.15 -2.39 -2.13
N ARG A 232 -16.90 -2.84 -2.27
CA ARG A 232 -16.47 -3.73 -3.36
C ARG A 232 -17.01 -5.14 -3.13
N PHE A 233 -17.86 -5.62 -4.03
CA PHE A 233 -18.26 -7.04 -4.08
C PHE A 233 -17.62 -7.72 -5.30
N GLY A 234 -16.87 -8.79 -5.08
CA GLY A 234 -16.45 -9.69 -6.17
C GLY A 234 -15.38 -9.19 -7.16
N GLY A 235 -14.47 -8.30 -6.76
CA GLY A 235 -13.37 -7.85 -7.63
C GLY A 235 -13.74 -6.75 -8.64
N ALA A 236 -15.03 -6.41 -8.76
CA ALA A 236 -15.46 -5.20 -9.45
C ALA A 236 -15.06 -3.97 -8.63
N ASP A 237 -14.39 -3.01 -9.26
CA ASP A 237 -14.01 -1.74 -8.65
C ASP A 237 -14.96 -0.64 -9.17
N PRO A 238 -15.95 -0.19 -8.37
CA PRO A 238 -16.90 0.84 -8.79
C PRO A 238 -16.21 2.13 -9.23
N HIS A 239 -15.04 2.43 -8.65
CA HIS A 239 -14.19 3.55 -9.05
C HIS A 239 -13.77 3.43 -10.53
N ASN A 240 -13.21 2.29 -10.90
CA ASN A 240 -12.73 2.04 -12.26
C ASN A 240 -13.89 2.04 -13.27
N ALA A 241 -15.05 1.49 -12.89
CA ALA A 241 -16.25 1.54 -13.72
C ALA A 241 -16.74 2.99 -13.93
N ALA A 242 -16.84 3.78 -12.86
CA ALA A 242 -17.22 5.19 -12.94
C ALA A 242 -16.19 6.00 -13.76
N LEU A 243 -14.91 5.68 -13.65
CA LEU A 243 -13.85 6.32 -14.42
C LEU A 243 -13.97 5.99 -15.92
N ALA A 244 -14.25 4.73 -16.28
CA ALA A 244 -14.49 4.34 -17.67
C ALA A 244 -15.72 5.06 -18.27
N VAL A 245 -16.83 5.12 -17.53
CA VAL A 245 -18.04 5.87 -17.92
C VAL A 245 -17.73 7.35 -18.08
N GLY A 246 -16.99 7.93 -17.15
CA GLY A 246 -16.60 9.33 -17.20
C GLY A 246 -15.71 9.64 -18.40
N LEU A 247 -14.73 8.79 -18.72
CA LEU A 247 -13.92 8.93 -19.94
C LEU A 247 -14.77 8.87 -21.20
N ALA A 248 -15.74 7.94 -21.27
CA ALA A 248 -16.68 7.86 -22.37
C ALA A 248 -17.53 9.14 -22.51
N SER A 249 -17.94 9.73 -21.38
CA SER A 249 -18.67 11.02 -21.37
C SER A 249 -17.84 12.20 -21.87
N LEU A 250 -16.51 12.12 -21.80
CA LEU A 250 -15.58 13.11 -22.36
C LEU A 250 -15.28 12.88 -23.85
N GLY A 251 -15.96 11.92 -24.50
CA GLY A 251 -15.80 11.61 -25.92
C GLY A 251 -14.76 10.53 -26.24
N VAL A 252 -14.18 9.87 -25.23
CA VAL A 252 -13.29 8.72 -25.47
C VAL A 252 -14.13 7.53 -25.94
N PRO A 253 -13.78 6.84 -27.05
CA PRO A 253 -14.49 5.63 -27.47
C PRO A 253 -14.55 4.60 -26.34
N TRP A 254 -15.68 3.91 -26.16
CA TRP A 254 -15.87 2.93 -25.07
C TRP A 254 -14.77 1.88 -25.00
N THR A 255 -14.33 1.38 -26.15
CA THR A 255 -13.24 0.40 -26.24
C THR A 255 -11.92 0.98 -25.72
N ALA A 256 -11.60 2.22 -26.06
CA ALA A 256 -10.42 2.91 -25.57
C ALA A 256 -10.55 3.25 -24.07
N ALA A 257 -11.70 3.70 -23.59
CA ALA A 257 -11.93 3.96 -22.17
C ALA A 257 -11.71 2.69 -21.33
N LEU A 258 -12.31 1.56 -21.74
CA LEU A 258 -12.10 0.26 -21.09
C LEU A 258 -10.65 -0.22 -21.17
N GLY A 259 -9.99 -0.02 -22.31
CA GLY A 259 -8.56 -0.33 -22.49
C GLY A 259 -7.67 0.49 -21.54
N ALA A 260 -7.90 1.79 -21.45
CA ALA A 260 -7.18 2.69 -20.56
C ALA A 260 -7.38 2.30 -19.09
N ILE A 261 -8.61 1.97 -18.67
CA ILE A 261 -8.88 1.55 -17.29
C ILE A 261 -8.27 0.16 -17.00
N SER A 262 -8.26 -0.73 -17.98
CA SER A 262 -7.57 -2.02 -17.86
C SER A 262 -6.05 -1.82 -17.64
N LEU A 263 -5.43 -0.88 -18.35
CA LEU A 263 -4.04 -0.49 -18.11
C LEU A 263 -3.84 0.09 -16.70
N VAL A 264 -4.71 0.99 -16.26
CA VAL A 264 -4.67 1.56 -14.89
C VAL A 264 -4.79 0.46 -13.82
N ALA A 265 -5.52 -0.62 -14.09
CA ALA A 265 -5.65 -1.74 -13.15
C ALA A 265 -4.44 -2.71 -13.19
N VAL A 266 -3.85 -2.95 -14.36
CA VAL A 266 -2.81 -3.97 -14.56
C VAL A 266 -1.41 -3.42 -14.30
N VAL A 267 -1.07 -2.24 -14.83
CA VAL A 267 0.29 -1.70 -14.78
C VAL A 267 0.81 -1.48 -13.34
N PRO A 268 -0.02 -1.10 -12.34
CA PRO A 268 0.38 -1.06 -10.93
C PRO A 268 0.97 -2.36 -10.36
N TRP A 269 0.68 -3.53 -10.95
CA TRP A 269 1.28 -4.79 -10.55
C TRP A 269 2.79 -4.83 -10.77
N ILE A 270 3.30 -4.13 -11.78
CA ILE A 270 4.74 -4.11 -12.11
C ILE A 270 5.56 -3.59 -10.91
N PRO A 271 5.37 -2.36 -10.42
CA PRO A 271 6.10 -1.88 -9.25
C PRO A 271 5.71 -2.63 -7.96
N ALA A 272 4.50 -3.16 -7.84
CA ALA A 272 4.12 -3.96 -6.66
C ALA A 272 4.91 -5.27 -6.54
N LEU A 273 5.06 -5.99 -7.65
CA LEU A 273 5.88 -7.20 -7.72
C LEU A 273 7.35 -6.86 -7.53
N LEU A 274 7.84 -5.79 -8.17
CA LEU A 274 9.22 -5.36 -8.06
C LEU A 274 9.59 -4.97 -6.62
N PHE A 275 8.84 -4.07 -6.00
CA PHE A 275 9.17 -3.54 -4.67
C PHE A 275 8.64 -4.41 -3.54
N GLY A 276 7.37 -4.82 -3.60
CA GLY A 276 6.74 -5.66 -2.58
C GLY A 276 7.24 -7.10 -2.65
N GLY A 277 7.20 -7.70 -3.84
CA GLY A 277 7.69 -9.06 -4.08
C GLY A 277 9.20 -9.15 -3.83
N GLY A 278 9.97 -8.16 -4.30
CA GLY A 278 11.39 -8.02 -3.99
C GLY A 278 11.67 -7.91 -2.49
N SER A 279 10.88 -7.14 -1.72
CA SER A 279 11.06 -7.06 -0.26
C SER A 279 10.78 -8.40 0.43
N PHE A 280 9.75 -9.14 0.01
CA PHE A 280 9.46 -10.48 0.54
C PHE A 280 10.59 -11.47 0.22
N ALA A 281 11.07 -11.49 -1.02
CA ALA A 281 12.17 -12.34 -1.44
C ALA A 281 13.44 -12.02 -0.64
N ALA A 282 13.80 -10.74 -0.51
CA ALA A 282 14.95 -10.31 0.28
C ALA A 282 14.84 -10.75 1.74
N ARG A 283 13.66 -10.61 2.38
CA ARG A 283 13.44 -11.11 3.75
C ARG A 283 13.60 -12.61 3.85
N ARG A 284 13.09 -13.38 2.87
CA ARG A 284 13.20 -14.84 2.85
C ARG A 284 14.66 -15.27 2.73
N VAL A 285 15.42 -14.64 1.83
CA VAL A 285 16.86 -14.89 1.66
C VAL A 285 17.62 -14.56 2.94
N SER A 286 17.40 -13.38 3.54
CA SER A 286 18.05 -13.03 4.81
C SER A 286 17.72 -14.01 5.94
N ALA A 287 16.49 -14.49 6.02
CA ALA A 287 16.10 -15.49 7.03
C ALA A 287 16.79 -16.86 6.80
N LEU A 288 16.91 -17.28 5.54
CA LEU A 288 17.63 -18.51 5.18
C LEU A 288 19.13 -18.39 5.49
N MET A 289 19.74 -17.24 5.18
CA MET A 289 21.15 -16.97 5.51
C MET A 289 21.40 -16.95 7.02
N ALA A 290 20.45 -16.42 7.81
CA ALA A 290 20.56 -16.43 9.27
C ALA A 290 20.38 -17.83 9.88
N ALA A 291 19.58 -18.70 9.25
CA ALA A 291 19.38 -20.08 9.68
C ALA A 291 20.57 -21.00 9.37
N HIS A 292 21.43 -20.62 8.43
CA HIS A 292 22.69 -21.30 8.12
C HIS A 292 23.89 -20.40 8.47
N PRO A 293 24.17 -20.19 9.76
CA PRO A 293 25.33 -19.41 10.16
C PRO A 293 26.58 -20.05 9.56
N ASN A 294 27.33 -19.26 8.79
CA ASN A 294 28.59 -19.69 8.19
C ASN A 294 29.48 -20.29 9.30
N PRO A 295 30.02 -21.52 9.18
CA PRO A 295 30.82 -22.15 10.23
C PRO A 295 31.99 -21.28 10.69
N LEU A 296 32.51 -20.41 9.82
CA LEU A 296 33.53 -19.42 10.16
C LEU A 296 33.05 -18.31 11.12
N SER A 297 31.77 -17.92 11.02
CA SER A 297 31.15 -16.94 11.93
C SER A 297 30.88 -17.54 13.32
N ALA A 298 30.48 -18.81 13.38
CA ALA A 298 30.35 -19.56 14.62
C ALA A 298 31.71 -19.78 15.30
N ALA A 299 32.75 -20.12 14.53
CA ALA A 299 34.13 -20.22 15.03
C ALA A 299 34.65 -18.88 15.57
N ARG A 300 34.39 -17.75 14.88
CA ARG A 300 34.76 -16.41 15.35
C ARG A 300 34.04 -15.98 16.62
N GLN A 301 32.81 -16.43 16.89
CA GLN A 301 32.12 -16.13 18.16
C GLN A 301 32.63 -16.97 19.34
N LEU A 302 33.24 -18.13 19.07
CA LEU A 302 33.86 -18.98 20.09
C LEU A 302 35.24 -18.48 20.55
N ILE A 303 35.97 -17.76 19.68
CA ILE A 303 37.32 -17.25 19.99
C ILE A 303 37.32 -16.23 21.15
N PRO A 304 36.46 -15.19 21.18
CA PRO A 304 36.43 -14.21 22.27
C PRO A 304 36.09 -14.85 23.62
N ARG A 305 35.21 -15.87 23.64
CA ARG A 305 34.82 -16.55 24.87
C ARG A 305 35.93 -17.42 25.45
N ARG A 306 36.73 -18.09 24.60
CA ARG A 306 37.88 -18.87 25.07
C ARG A 306 39.03 -17.98 25.55
N VAL A 307 39.24 -16.83 24.92
CA VAL A 307 40.24 -15.85 25.36
C VAL A 307 39.82 -15.20 26.69
N ALA A 308 38.55 -14.80 26.82
CA ALA A 308 38.01 -14.27 28.07
C ALA A 308 38.04 -15.31 29.20
N ALA A 309 37.69 -16.57 28.93
CA ALA A 309 37.75 -17.64 29.92
C ALA A 309 39.19 -18.00 30.33
N ARG A 310 40.16 -17.92 29.42
CA ARG A 310 41.59 -18.11 29.75
C ARG A 310 42.16 -16.95 30.56
N ALA A 311 41.78 -15.71 30.25
CA ALA A 311 42.18 -14.54 31.05
C ALA A 311 41.63 -14.66 32.48
N LEU A 312 40.35 -15.04 32.63
CA LEU A 312 39.76 -15.27 33.95
C LEU A 312 40.41 -16.42 34.73
N ALA A 313 40.89 -17.45 34.03
CA ALA A 313 41.57 -18.58 34.67
C ALA A 313 43.03 -18.25 35.07
N ALA A 314 43.70 -17.36 34.32
CA ALA A 314 45.06 -16.90 34.65
C ALA A 314 45.07 -15.98 35.88
N ASP A 315 44.02 -15.19 36.10
CA ASP A 315 43.87 -14.35 37.30
C ASP A 315 43.53 -15.16 38.57
N LEU A 316 43.23 -16.46 38.44
CA LEU A 316 42.90 -17.36 39.56
C LEU A 316 44.04 -18.30 39.93
N GLU A 317 45.21 -18.25 39.27
CA GLU A 317 46.36 -19.00 39.74
C GLU A 317 46.91 -18.35 41.02
N PRO A 318 46.92 -19.05 42.16
CA PRO A 318 47.41 -18.50 43.41
C PRO A 318 48.91 -18.22 43.30
N GLU A 319 49.29 -17.00 43.66
CA GLU A 319 50.68 -16.54 43.74
C GLU A 319 51.50 -17.57 44.55
N PRO A 320 52.58 -18.14 43.99
CA PRO A 320 53.36 -19.16 44.69
C PRO A 320 53.92 -18.54 45.96
N ALA A 321 53.46 -19.06 47.10
CA ALA A 321 53.89 -18.63 48.42
C ALA A 321 55.41 -18.58 48.47
N ALA A 322 55.95 -17.36 48.57
CA ALA A 322 57.36 -17.12 48.71
C ALA A 322 57.85 -17.85 49.96
N LEU A 323 58.58 -18.95 49.75
CA LEU A 323 59.37 -19.62 50.76
C LEU A 323 60.45 -18.63 51.22
N GLN A 324 60.21 -17.98 52.36
CA GLN A 324 61.26 -17.26 53.08
C GLN A 324 62.10 -18.28 53.88
N PRO A 325 63.44 -18.20 53.79
CA PRO A 325 64.35 -19.01 54.60
C PRO A 325 64.38 -18.60 56.07
#